data_AF-A0A7W0YIY6-F1
#
_entry.id   AF-A0A7W0YIY6-F1
#
_cell.length_a   1.000
_cell.length_b   1.000
_cell.length_c   1.000
_cell.angle_alpha   90.00
_cell.angle_beta   90.00
_cell.angle_gamma   90.00
#
_symmetry.space_group_name_H-M   'P 1'
#
loop_
_entity.id
_entity.type
_entity.pdbx_description
1 polymer ?
#
loop_
_entity_poly.entity_id
_entity_poly.type
_entity_poly.pdbx_seq_one_letter_code
_entity_poly.pdbx_strand_id
1 'polypeptide(L)'
;FVPTGLAAELERRAGMRVHFLSPYPQPEFTDGVGGSYPNLPVAAEQGAGGVPAVAGVTLLDRALKSVHLTGFALEYPDGSLQNLELSRRRSPQRIIARTLTGLAPRGSAGRRWLRQLYRLYRPSRADVASAFDRVRPALVLVASPGHYWLDHFVLDEARRRGIPSACVVLSWDNLYSRGPLCRRPDHLMVWSEEMRQQAVEVHQFPADRISVVGPLQFQFYSWPVTDAEVRAMRTQVGLRPGESYLAYVCGARTAQYDVEDVLELVAQLRSGPYRDLRVVVRPHPQGSRAAYDTLEAHGILLDRSPDLTDARTRPEALDVAAIRHMASLLRGARFVVSSWGTTALLEACIFDSPSVQLRWMDALPRRAPEEGKLVRDFQRYIHMRAFDATGARPYCDDPSELNAVLAELEARREDYAIRRASAVERLTCLPLGGVVRRVCDAIRRIVPSAPVASVEPAAP
;
A
#
# COMPACT_ATOMS: atom_id res chain seq x y z
N PHE A 1 10.36 -4.99 -3.46
CA PHE A 1 11.31 -4.89 -4.59
C PHE A 1 11.76 -6.24 -5.11
N VAL A 2 12.06 -7.23 -4.25
CA VAL A 2 12.44 -8.59 -4.69
C VAL A 2 11.26 -9.36 -5.30
N PRO A 3 10.09 -9.50 -4.64
CA PRO A 3 8.98 -10.29 -5.20
C PRO A 3 8.43 -9.71 -6.50
N THR A 4 8.65 -8.41 -6.72
CA THR A 4 8.21 -7.69 -7.92
C THR A 4 9.15 -7.88 -9.11
N GLY A 5 10.25 -8.62 -8.98
CA GLY A 5 11.27 -8.79 -10.04
C GLY A 5 12.05 -7.51 -10.39
N LEU A 6 11.91 -6.44 -9.59
CA LEU A 6 12.53 -5.15 -9.88
C LEU A 6 14.06 -5.20 -9.72
N ALA A 7 14.55 -5.94 -8.72
CA ALA A 7 15.98 -6.10 -8.50
C ALA A 7 16.65 -6.79 -9.71
N ALA A 8 16.11 -7.93 -10.14
CA ALA A 8 16.57 -8.66 -11.34
C ALA A 8 16.57 -7.77 -12.59
N GLU A 9 15.50 -7.00 -12.77
CA GLU A 9 15.38 -6.14 -13.95
C GLU A 9 16.35 -4.95 -13.91
N LEU A 10 16.66 -4.40 -12.73
CA LEU A 10 17.68 -3.36 -12.61
C LEU A 10 19.07 -3.89 -12.99
N GLU A 11 19.42 -5.11 -12.58
CA GLU A 11 20.68 -5.74 -12.99
C GLU A 11 20.70 -5.99 -14.50
N ARG A 12 19.64 -6.60 -15.04
CA ARG A 12 19.57 -6.99 -16.45
C ARG A 12 19.48 -5.79 -17.41
N ARG A 13 18.61 -4.82 -17.13
CA ARG A 13 18.36 -3.67 -18.02
C ARG A 13 19.23 -2.48 -17.69
N ALA A 14 19.32 -2.10 -16.42
CA ALA A 14 20.07 -0.90 -16.06
C ALA A 14 21.57 -1.15 -15.89
N GLY A 15 22.03 -2.42 -15.91
CA GLY A 15 23.43 -2.76 -15.66
C GLY A 15 23.87 -2.41 -14.25
N MET A 16 22.91 -2.31 -13.32
CA MET A 16 23.13 -1.85 -11.95
C MET A 16 23.10 -3.03 -11.00
N ARG A 17 24.19 -3.30 -10.28
CA ARG A 17 24.20 -4.28 -9.20
C ARG A 17 23.32 -3.82 -8.03
N VAL A 18 22.43 -4.69 -7.55
CA VAL A 18 21.49 -4.33 -6.48
C VAL A 18 22.00 -4.81 -5.12
N HIS A 19 22.00 -3.90 -4.15
CA HIS A 19 22.30 -4.18 -2.75
C HIS A 19 21.15 -3.71 -1.88
N PHE A 20 20.69 -4.57 -0.96
CA PHE A 20 19.71 -4.22 0.04
C PHE A 20 20.38 -3.64 1.28
N LEU A 21 19.71 -2.70 1.92
CA LEU A 21 20.03 -2.18 3.25
C LEU A 21 18.75 -2.33 4.06
N SER A 22 18.75 -3.14 5.11
CA SER A 22 17.51 -3.49 5.81
C SER A 22 17.75 -3.84 7.28
N PRO A 23 16.72 -3.76 8.15
CA PRO A 23 16.84 -4.17 9.55
C PRO A 23 16.76 -5.71 9.72
N TYR A 24 16.73 -6.45 8.62
CA TYR A 24 16.63 -7.89 8.62
C TYR A 24 18.03 -8.53 8.73
N PRO A 25 18.19 -9.61 9.53
CA PRO A 25 19.50 -10.19 9.83
C PRO A 25 20.06 -11.08 8.71
N GLN A 26 19.24 -11.54 7.76
CA GLN A 26 19.71 -12.40 6.67
C GLN A 26 20.78 -11.70 5.82
N PRO A 27 21.82 -12.41 5.35
CA PRO A 27 22.92 -11.83 4.58
C PRO A 27 22.54 -11.50 3.13
N GLU A 28 21.46 -12.07 2.63
CA GLU A 28 20.97 -11.88 1.26
C GLU A 28 19.46 -12.08 1.20
N PHE A 29 18.84 -11.52 0.16
CA PHE A 29 17.46 -11.81 -0.23
C PHE A 29 17.48 -12.57 -1.55
N THR A 30 16.66 -13.60 -1.66
CA THR A 30 16.51 -14.38 -2.88
C THR A 30 15.17 -14.09 -3.55
N ASP A 31 15.14 -14.10 -4.87
CA ASP A 31 13.89 -14.11 -5.64
C ASP A 31 13.41 -15.53 -5.95
N GLY A 32 12.16 -15.64 -6.41
CA GLY A 32 11.53 -16.92 -6.73
C GLY A 32 12.10 -17.64 -7.96
N VAL A 33 13.08 -17.05 -8.66
CA VAL A 33 13.76 -17.65 -9.82
C VAL A 33 15.26 -17.88 -9.58
N GLY A 34 15.72 -17.77 -8.32
CA GLY A 34 17.08 -18.11 -7.91
C GLY A 34 18.08 -16.96 -7.93
N GLY A 35 17.66 -15.72 -8.22
CA GLY A 35 18.51 -14.54 -8.05
C GLY A 35 18.78 -14.26 -6.58
N SER A 36 20.03 -13.90 -6.24
CA SER A 36 20.44 -13.54 -4.88
C SER A 36 21.02 -12.14 -4.83
N TYR A 37 20.54 -11.34 -3.87
CA TYR A 37 20.90 -9.94 -3.70
C TYR A 37 21.48 -9.71 -2.30
N PRO A 38 22.73 -9.22 -2.18
CA PRO A 38 23.35 -8.99 -0.88
C PRO A 38 22.54 -8.01 -0.02
N ASN A 39 22.39 -8.33 1.25
CA ASN A 39 21.83 -7.45 2.27
C ASN A 39 22.93 -6.94 3.19
N LEU A 40 22.95 -5.63 3.41
CA LEU A 40 23.73 -4.98 4.44
C LEU A 40 22.77 -4.75 5.63
N PRO A 41 22.86 -5.56 6.69
CA PRO A 41 21.97 -5.38 7.84
C PRO A 41 22.31 -4.08 8.58
N VAL A 42 21.29 -3.36 9.02
CA VAL A 42 21.43 -2.27 10.00
C VAL A 42 20.97 -2.74 11.38
N ALA A 43 21.47 -2.09 12.43
CA ALA A 43 20.99 -2.33 13.78
C ALA A 43 19.46 -2.24 13.86
N ALA A 44 18.85 -3.26 14.46
CA ALA A 44 17.40 -3.42 14.53
C ALA A 44 16.93 -3.68 15.97
N GLU A 45 15.70 -3.23 16.25
CA GLU A 45 14.93 -3.53 17.45
C GLU A 45 13.66 -4.28 17.07
N GLN A 46 13.01 -4.92 18.05
CA GLN A 46 11.74 -5.60 17.79
C GLN A 46 10.67 -4.56 17.45
N GLY A 47 10.18 -4.59 16.21
CA GLY A 47 9.10 -3.71 15.76
C GLY A 47 7.72 -4.35 15.94
N ALA A 48 6.69 -3.61 15.51
CA ALA A 48 5.30 -4.05 15.62
C ALA A 48 5.03 -5.27 14.73
N GLY A 49 4.28 -6.25 15.25
CA GLY A 49 3.87 -7.44 14.50
C GLY A 49 5.04 -8.29 14.01
N GLY A 50 6.14 -8.38 14.79
CA GLY A 50 7.31 -9.19 14.43
C GLY A 50 8.18 -8.64 13.30
N VAL A 51 7.81 -7.51 12.69
CA VAL A 51 8.63 -6.83 11.67
C VAL A 51 9.77 -6.06 12.33
N PRO A 52 11.05 -6.30 11.99
CA PRO A 52 12.16 -5.55 12.57
C PRO A 52 12.06 -4.05 12.30
N ALA A 53 12.29 -3.23 13.33
CA ALA A 53 12.38 -1.79 13.23
C ALA A 53 13.86 -1.35 13.32
N VAL A 54 14.24 -0.24 12.67
CA VAL A 54 15.61 0.27 12.79
C VAL A 54 15.86 0.81 14.21
N ALA A 55 16.96 0.40 14.81
CA ALA A 55 17.36 0.84 16.14
C ALA A 55 18.00 2.24 16.12
N GLY A 56 18.26 2.80 17.31
CA GLY A 56 19.01 4.04 17.46
C GLY A 56 18.25 5.32 17.06
N VAL A 57 16.94 5.24 16.85
CA VAL A 57 16.09 6.42 16.61
C VAL A 57 15.98 7.25 17.91
N THR A 58 16.61 8.43 17.94
CA THR A 58 16.71 9.28 19.13
C THR A 58 15.41 10.01 19.44
N LEU A 59 15.31 10.56 20.66
CA LEU A 59 14.19 11.43 21.03
C LEU A 59 14.08 12.67 20.13
N LEU A 60 15.21 13.24 19.73
CA LEU A 60 15.25 14.41 18.84
C LEU A 60 14.72 14.07 17.44
N ASP A 61 15.10 12.92 16.89
CA ASP A 61 14.55 12.42 15.62
C ASP A 61 13.02 12.37 15.68
N ARG A 62 12.50 11.68 16.70
CA ARG A 62 11.07 11.48 16.92
C ARG A 62 10.35 12.82 17.11
N ALA A 63 10.92 13.74 17.89
CA ALA A 63 10.34 15.05 18.16
C ALA A 63 10.23 15.89 16.87
N LEU A 64 11.31 15.97 16.09
CA LEU A 64 11.37 16.76 14.85
C LEU A 64 10.43 16.19 13.77
N LYS A 65 10.41 14.87 13.58
CA LYS A 65 9.46 14.22 12.67
C LYS A 65 8.03 14.38 13.14
N SER A 66 7.78 14.29 14.45
CA SER A 66 6.45 14.49 15.04
C SER A 66 5.90 15.88 14.77
N VAL A 67 6.68 16.95 14.97
CA VAL A 67 6.25 18.32 14.61
C VAL A 67 5.85 18.42 13.14
N HIS A 68 6.60 17.79 12.24
CA HIS A 68 6.32 17.81 10.82
C HIS A 68 5.04 17.04 10.46
N LEU A 69 4.89 15.83 11.00
CA LEU A 69 3.69 15.00 10.84
C LEU A 69 2.45 15.71 11.41
N THR A 70 2.54 16.28 12.61
CA THR A 70 1.45 17.03 13.24
C THR A 70 1.10 18.29 12.44
N GLY A 71 2.10 19.00 11.89
CA GLY A 71 1.84 20.17 11.04
C GLY A 71 1.07 19.80 9.77
N PHE A 72 1.42 18.69 9.12
CA PHE A 72 0.65 18.17 7.99
C PHE A 72 -0.75 17.73 8.41
N ALA A 73 -0.87 17.03 9.54
CA ALA A 73 -2.13 16.55 10.07
C ALA A 73 -3.12 17.68 10.41
N LEU A 74 -2.63 18.85 10.84
CA LEU A 74 -3.47 20.04 11.07
C LEU A 74 -4.06 20.60 9.77
N GLU A 75 -3.34 20.46 8.66
CA GLU A 75 -3.77 20.95 7.34
C GLU A 75 -4.63 19.89 6.60
N TYR A 76 -4.38 18.60 6.85
CA TYR A 76 -5.09 17.46 6.24
C TYR A 76 -5.56 16.46 7.31
N PRO A 77 -6.49 16.85 8.21
CA PRO A 77 -6.95 15.99 9.30
C PRO A 77 -7.62 14.71 8.79
N ASP A 78 -8.31 14.78 7.65
CA ASP A 78 -8.99 13.65 7.00
C ASP A 78 -8.06 12.83 6.08
N GLY A 79 -6.74 13.05 6.15
CA GLY A 79 -5.76 12.31 5.35
C GLY A 79 -5.62 10.84 5.77
N SER A 80 -5.70 10.57 7.07
CA SER A 80 -5.71 9.23 7.67
C SER A 80 -6.14 9.28 9.13
N LEU A 81 -6.36 8.11 9.75
CA LEU A 81 -6.47 7.98 11.20
C LEU A 81 -5.29 8.60 11.95
N GLN A 82 -4.07 8.45 11.43
CA GLN A 82 -2.88 9.04 12.02
C GLN A 82 -2.98 10.58 12.03
N ASN A 83 -3.42 11.18 10.92
CA ASN A 83 -3.60 12.63 10.86
C ASN A 83 -4.73 13.09 11.78
N LEU A 84 -5.83 12.35 11.85
CA LEU A 84 -6.93 12.65 12.75
C LEU A 84 -6.50 12.63 14.21
N GLU A 85 -5.70 11.63 14.60
CA GLU A 85 -5.15 11.53 15.95
C GLU A 85 -4.18 12.68 16.25
N LEU A 86 -3.19 12.91 15.38
CA LEU A 86 -2.18 13.94 15.56
C LEU A 86 -2.76 15.36 15.58
N SER A 87 -3.78 15.64 14.76
CA SER A 87 -4.45 16.94 14.72
C SER A 87 -5.25 17.26 15.98
N ARG A 88 -5.70 16.23 16.71
CA ARG A 88 -6.49 16.33 17.96
C ARG A 88 -5.65 16.18 19.23
N ARG A 89 -4.51 15.48 19.16
CA ARG A 89 -3.65 15.19 20.32
C ARG A 89 -3.15 16.46 20.99
N ARG A 90 -3.41 16.62 22.30
CA ARG A 90 -2.83 17.71 23.09
C ARG A 90 -1.37 17.39 23.38
N SER A 91 -0.44 18.10 22.72
CA SER A 91 1.00 17.94 22.92
C SER A 91 1.76 19.23 22.64
N PRO A 92 2.98 19.40 23.19
CA PRO A 92 3.85 20.52 22.82
C PRO A 92 4.12 20.60 21.32
N GLN A 93 4.28 19.44 20.66
CA GLN A 93 4.51 19.36 19.21
C GLN A 93 3.33 19.94 18.42
N ARG A 94 2.09 19.75 18.88
CA ARG A 94 0.91 20.35 18.24
C ARG A 94 0.90 21.86 18.38
N ILE A 95 1.27 22.41 19.54
CA ILE A 95 1.35 23.85 19.74
C ILE A 95 2.40 24.44 18.79
N ILE A 96 3.60 23.85 18.77
CA ILE A 96 4.70 24.24 17.87
C ILE A 96 4.24 24.16 16.42
N ALA A 97 3.68 23.01 16.00
CA ALA A 97 3.22 22.78 14.64
C ALA A 97 2.12 23.77 14.23
N ARG A 98 1.16 24.09 15.12
CA ARG A 98 0.10 25.06 14.86
C ARG A 98 0.66 26.47 14.67
N THR A 99 1.60 26.89 15.51
CA THR A 99 2.26 28.19 15.38
C THR A 99 3.05 28.27 14.07
N LEU A 100 3.87 27.25 13.77
CA LEU A 100 4.65 27.20 12.53
C LEU A 100 3.74 27.19 11.29
N THR A 101 2.64 26.44 11.32
CA THR A 101 1.71 26.34 10.18
C THR A 101 0.91 27.63 9.97
N GLY A 102 0.55 28.34 11.04
CA GLY A 102 -0.10 29.65 10.97
C GLY A 102 0.81 30.77 10.48
N LEU A 103 2.05 30.85 10.99
CA LEU A 103 3.03 31.88 10.59
C LEU A 103 3.62 31.65 9.20
N ALA A 104 3.68 30.39 8.76
CA ALA A 104 4.18 30.02 7.46
C ALA A 104 3.17 29.11 6.75
N PRO A 105 2.07 29.66 6.20
CA PRO A 105 1.08 28.88 5.46
C PRO A 105 1.70 28.11 4.28
N ARG A 106 1.05 27.04 3.84
CA ARG A 106 1.47 26.29 2.65
C ARG A 106 1.55 27.22 1.44
N GLY A 107 2.54 27.06 0.57
CA GLY A 107 2.78 28.03 -0.52
C GLY A 107 3.70 29.20 -0.17
N SER A 108 3.74 29.64 1.10
CA SER A 108 4.49 30.84 1.50
C SER A 108 6.02 30.70 1.41
N ALA A 109 6.72 31.84 1.32
CA ALA A 109 8.17 31.90 1.43
C ALA A 109 8.66 31.40 2.81
N GLY A 110 7.93 31.74 3.88
CA GLY A 110 8.21 31.24 5.23
C GLY A 110 8.17 29.71 5.30
N ARG A 111 7.20 29.07 4.63
CA ARG A 111 7.13 27.60 4.61
C ARG A 111 8.29 26.99 3.83
N ARG A 112 8.72 27.61 2.73
CA ARG A 112 9.92 27.19 2.00
C ARG A 112 11.14 27.26 2.91
N TRP A 113 11.32 28.35 3.64
CA TRP A 113 12.42 28.54 4.58
C TRP A 113 12.41 27.53 5.73
N LEU A 114 11.26 27.29 6.39
CA LEU A 114 11.13 26.27 7.43
C LEU A 114 11.51 24.87 6.94
N ARG A 115 11.14 24.53 5.69
CA ARG A 115 11.58 23.27 5.09
C ARG A 115 13.10 23.23 4.87
N GLN A 116 13.73 24.34 4.48
CA GLN A 116 15.19 24.38 4.36
C GLN A 116 15.88 24.21 5.72
N LEU A 117 15.37 24.86 6.77
CA LEU A 117 15.87 24.66 8.14
C LEU A 117 15.73 23.20 8.59
N TYR A 118 14.57 22.60 8.38
CA TYR A 118 14.34 21.19 8.72
C TYR A 118 15.30 20.25 7.98
N ARG A 119 15.71 20.61 6.75
CA ARG A 119 16.71 19.89 5.96
C ARG A 119 18.14 20.02 6.48
N LEU A 120 18.43 20.90 7.44
CA LEU A 120 19.74 21.01 8.08
C LEU A 120 19.96 19.88 9.10
N TYR A 121 18.88 19.44 9.76
CA TYR A 121 18.96 18.28 10.65
C TYR A 121 19.03 16.99 9.83
N ARG A 122 20.23 16.44 9.67
CA ARG A 122 20.50 15.18 8.96
C ARG A 122 21.36 14.27 9.84
N PRO A 123 20.76 13.50 10.76
CA PRO A 123 21.51 12.57 11.60
C PRO A 123 22.29 11.58 10.72
N SER A 124 23.54 11.31 11.08
CA SER A 124 24.32 10.23 10.47
C SER A 124 24.12 8.94 11.27
N ARG A 125 24.14 7.80 10.60
CA ARG A 125 24.07 6.47 11.21
C ARG A 125 25.25 5.66 10.74
N ALA A 126 26.04 5.12 11.66
CA ALA A 126 27.28 4.41 11.33
C ALA A 126 27.03 3.26 10.34
N ASP A 127 26.01 2.44 10.56
CA ASP A 127 25.69 1.30 9.69
C ASP A 127 25.27 1.75 8.28
N VAL A 128 24.48 2.83 8.18
CA VAL A 128 24.07 3.40 6.89
C VAL A 128 25.27 4.01 6.18
N ALA A 129 26.09 4.80 6.87
CA ALA A 129 27.31 5.38 6.30
C ALA A 129 28.28 4.29 5.80
N SER A 130 28.52 3.27 6.63
CA SER A 130 29.35 2.11 6.29
C SER A 130 28.83 1.36 5.06
N ALA A 131 27.51 1.19 4.94
CA ALA A 131 26.91 0.60 3.75
C ALA A 131 27.18 1.43 2.49
N PHE A 132 27.10 2.77 2.58
CA PHE A 132 27.45 3.65 1.46
C PHE A 132 28.96 3.60 1.14
N ASP A 133 29.84 3.48 2.14
CA ASP A 133 31.29 3.35 1.93
C ASP A 133 31.64 2.04 1.22
N ARG A 134 30.96 0.95 1.59
CA ARG A 134 31.15 -0.38 1.02
C ARG A 134 30.58 -0.52 -0.39
N VAL A 135 29.36 -0.02 -0.61
CA VAL A 135 28.64 -0.19 -1.89
C VAL A 135 29.01 0.89 -2.90
N ARG A 136 29.31 2.12 -2.44
CA ARG A 136 29.50 3.32 -3.28
C ARG A 136 28.37 3.47 -4.32
N PRO A 137 27.10 3.56 -3.86
CA PRO A 137 25.95 3.48 -4.76
C PRO A 137 25.88 4.68 -5.71
N ALA A 138 25.56 4.42 -6.98
CA ALA A 138 25.28 5.48 -7.96
C ALA A 138 23.89 6.11 -7.77
N LEU A 139 22.97 5.41 -7.10
CA LEU A 139 21.60 5.81 -6.79
C LEU A 139 21.14 5.09 -5.52
N VAL A 140 20.31 5.74 -4.71
CA VAL A 140 19.51 5.04 -3.70
C VAL A 140 18.04 4.98 -4.11
N LEU A 141 17.43 3.81 -3.92
CA LEU A 141 16.01 3.58 -4.19
C LEU A 141 15.30 3.24 -2.88
N VAL A 142 14.29 4.04 -2.52
CA VAL A 142 13.49 3.83 -1.29
C VAL A 142 12.02 3.60 -1.61
N ALA A 143 11.31 3.01 -0.65
CA ALA A 143 9.90 2.64 -0.80
C ALA A 143 8.94 3.68 -0.17
N SER A 144 9.50 4.60 0.62
CA SER A 144 8.78 5.77 1.13
C SER A 144 9.66 7.03 1.10
N PRO A 145 9.05 8.22 0.98
CA PRO A 145 9.74 9.51 1.04
C PRO A 145 10.05 9.91 2.50
N GLY A 146 10.74 9.01 3.22
CA GLY A 146 11.13 9.19 4.62
C GLY A 146 10.01 8.92 5.64
N HIS A 147 8.94 8.23 5.26
CA HIS A 147 7.89 7.82 6.21
C HIS A 147 8.43 6.75 7.17
N TYR A 148 9.19 5.79 6.67
CA TYR A 148 9.94 4.84 7.50
C TYR A 148 11.29 5.43 7.92
N TRP A 149 11.76 5.06 9.11
CA TRP A 149 13.00 5.60 9.66
C TRP A 149 14.25 5.21 8.87
N LEU A 150 14.29 3.99 8.33
CA LEU A 150 15.41 3.58 7.48
C LEU A 150 15.47 4.43 6.20
N ASP A 151 14.36 4.54 5.47
CA ASP A 151 14.26 5.41 4.28
C ASP A 151 14.66 6.86 4.63
N HIS A 152 14.25 7.37 5.80
CA HIS A 152 14.64 8.69 6.28
C HIS A 152 16.16 8.82 6.39
N PHE A 153 16.84 7.90 7.09
CA PHE A 153 18.29 7.97 7.29
C PHE A 153 19.08 7.73 5.99
N VAL A 154 18.59 6.84 5.11
CA VAL A 154 19.18 6.59 3.79
C VAL A 154 19.11 7.83 2.91
N LEU A 155 17.96 8.52 2.88
CA LEU A 155 17.81 9.77 2.13
C LEU A 155 18.69 10.89 2.70
N ASP A 156 18.88 10.95 4.02
CA ASP A 156 19.79 11.90 4.66
C ASP A 156 21.25 11.63 4.29
N GLU A 157 21.67 10.36 4.26
CA GLU A 157 23.02 9.95 3.84
C GLU A 157 23.29 10.23 2.36
N ALA A 158 22.36 9.85 1.47
CA ALA A 158 22.48 10.10 0.04
C ALA A 158 22.62 11.60 -0.24
N ARG A 159 21.79 12.43 0.41
CA ARG A 159 21.86 13.88 0.29
C ARG A 159 23.18 14.44 0.82
N ARG A 160 23.74 13.88 1.90
CA ARG A 160 25.05 14.30 2.47
C ARG A 160 26.19 14.01 1.49
N ARG A 161 26.15 12.88 0.81
CA ARG A 161 27.17 12.42 -0.14
C ARG A 161 26.97 12.91 -1.58
N GLY A 162 25.89 13.64 -1.85
CA GLY A 162 25.55 14.09 -3.21
C GLY A 162 25.12 12.95 -4.14
N ILE A 163 24.67 11.83 -3.58
CA ILE A 163 24.20 10.66 -4.34
C ILE A 163 22.72 10.86 -4.69
N PRO A 164 22.31 10.67 -5.96
CA PRO A 164 20.92 10.75 -6.36
C PRO A 164 20.02 9.80 -5.56
N SER A 165 18.79 10.23 -5.33
CA SER A 165 17.78 9.44 -4.63
C SER A 165 16.45 9.37 -5.38
N ALA A 166 15.85 8.19 -5.41
CA ALA A 166 14.54 7.95 -6.00
C ALA A 166 13.63 7.23 -5.00
N CYS A 167 12.33 7.55 -5.03
CA CYS A 167 11.32 6.81 -4.26
C CYS A 167 10.29 6.21 -5.21
N VAL A 168 10.06 4.90 -5.10
CA VAL A 168 8.88 4.23 -5.69
C VAL A 168 7.83 4.10 -4.60
N VAL A 169 6.75 4.89 -4.70
CA VAL A 169 5.75 4.93 -3.63
C VAL A 169 4.99 3.59 -3.57
N LEU A 170 4.97 2.99 -2.38
CA LEU A 170 4.40 1.65 -2.16
C LEU A 170 2.88 1.55 -2.28
N SER A 171 2.14 2.64 -2.10
CA SER A 171 0.68 2.64 -2.05
C SER A 171 0.12 3.98 -2.49
N TRP A 172 -1.03 3.95 -3.17
CA TRP A 172 -1.73 5.13 -3.66
C TRP A 172 -2.12 6.14 -2.58
N ASP A 173 -2.40 5.67 -1.36
CA ASP A 173 -2.83 6.51 -0.24
C ASP A 173 -1.67 7.23 0.47
N ASN A 174 -0.42 6.82 0.23
CA ASN A 174 0.75 7.27 0.99
C ASN A 174 0.98 8.80 0.95
N LEU A 175 0.54 9.51 -0.11
CA LEU A 175 0.71 10.96 -0.20
C LEU A 175 -0.23 11.76 0.70
N TYR A 176 -1.33 11.17 1.19
CA TYR A 176 -2.16 11.80 2.21
C TYR A 176 -2.02 11.09 3.56
N SER A 177 -2.05 9.76 3.54
CA SER A 177 -2.23 8.96 4.73
C SER A 177 -1.01 8.88 5.63
N ARG A 178 0.20 8.99 5.07
CA ARG A 178 1.47 8.88 5.81
C ARG A 178 2.09 10.23 6.18
N GLY A 179 1.36 11.31 5.90
CA GLY A 179 1.77 12.66 6.22
C GLY A 179 2.64 13.31 5.13
N PRO A 180 3.53 14.24 5.51
CA PRO A 180 4.39 14.94 4.56
C PRO A 180 5.55 14.06 4.10
N LEU A 181 6.15 14.40 2.96
CA LEU A 181 7.44 13.87 2.52
C LEU A 181 8.55 14.32 3.50
N CYS A 182 8.73 13.54 4.58
CA CYS A 182 9.64 13.85 5.68
C CYS A 182 11.08 14.03 5.20
N ARG A 183 11.46 13.27 4.16
CA ARG A 183 12.65 13.50 3.35
C ARG A 183 12.26 13.42 1.89
N ARG A 184 12.52 14.51 1.17
CA ARG A 184 12.24 14.55 -0.27
C ARG A 184 13.35 13.80 -1.00
N PRO A 185 13.03 12.72 -1.73
CA PRO A 185 13.96 12.17 -2.72
C PRO A 185 14.15 13.18 -3.86
N ASP A 186 15.17 12.97 -4.68
CA ASP A 186 15.39 13.78 -5.89
C ASP A 186 14.32 13.48 -6.95
N HIS A 187 13.88 12.23 -7.03
CA HIS A 187 12.81 11.78 -7.94
C HIS A 187 11.73 10.97 -7.22
N LEU A 188 10.48 11.14 -7.66
CA LEU A 188 9.33 10.43 -7.13
C LEU A 188 8.64 9.63 -8.24
N MET A 189 8.39 8.35 -7.98
CA MET A 189 7.68 7.46 -8.89
C MET A 189 6.35 7.05 -8.26
N VAL A 190 5.25 7.35 -8.93
CA VAL A 190 3.88 7.25 -8.41
C VAL A 190 3.00 6.34 -9.27
N TRP A 191 1.81 5.98 -8.77
CA TRP A 191 0.93 5.03 -9.46
C TRP A 191 0.15 5.63 -10.61
N SER A 192 -0.34 6.86 -10.48
CA SER A 192 -1.24 7.50 -11.45
C SER A 192 -1.00 9.01 -11.56
N GLU A 193 -1.66 9.65 -12.53
CA GLU A 193 -1.61 11.11 -12.68
C GLU A 193 -2.25 11.82 -11.49
N GLU A 194 -3.25 11.22 -10.85
CA GLU A 194 -3.89 11.69 -9.61
C GLU A 194 -2.84 11.82 -8.50
N MET A 195 -1.97 10.83 -8.34
CA MET A 195 -0.87 10.93 -7.38
C MET A 195 0.17 11.98 -7.79
N ARG A 196 0.40 12.18 -9.08
CA ARG A 196 1.30 13.25 -9.57
C ARG A 196 0.73 14.63 -9.21
N GLN A 197 -0.55 14.87 -9.47
CA GLN A 197 -1.26 16.09 -9.08
C GLN A 197 -1.18 16.30 -7.56
N GLN A 198 -1.46 15.27 -6.77
CA GLN A 198 -1.32 15.33 -5.31
C GLN A 198 0.11 15.67 -4.86
N ALA A 199 1.14 15.06 -5.46
CA ALA A 199 2.53 15.36 -5.14
C ALA A 199 2.89 16.83 -5.45
N VAL A 200 2.35 17.40 -6.53
CA VAL A 200 2.57 18.81 -6.89
C VAL A 200 1.78 19.73 -5.95
N GLU A 201 0.48 19.53 -5.80
CA GLU A 201 -0.40 20.45 -5.06
C GLU A 201 -0.19 20.36 -3.55
N VAL A 202 -0.21 19.14 -3.01
CA VAL A 202 -0.06 18.90 -1.58
C VAL A 202 1.40 19.04 -1.20
N HIS A 203 2.31 18.35 -1.89
CA HIS A 203 3.70 18.28 -1.43
C HIS A 203 4.61 19.31 -2.05
N GLN A 204 4.16 20.11 -3.02
CA GLN A 204 5.00 21.07 -3.74
C GLN A 204 6.27 20.39 -4.26
N PHE A 205 6.11 19.17 -4.78
CA PHE A 205 7.15 18.39 -5.40
C PHE A 205 7.32 18.87 -6.87
N PRO A 206 8.55 19.01 -7.39
CA PRO A 206 8.77 19.48 -8.75
C PRO A 206 8.18 18.52 -9.79
N ALA A 207 7.31 19.03 -10.67
CA ALA A 207 6.54 18.23 -11.61
C ALA A 207 7.40 17.50 -12.67
N ASP A 208 8.57 18.05 -12.98
CA ASP A 208 9.62 17.51 -13.86
C ASP A 208 10.39 16.34 -13.23
N ARG A 209 10.23 16.13 -11.91
CA ARG A 209 10.90 15.06 -11.15
C ARG A 209 9.96 13.95 -10.70
N ILE A 210 8.74 13.94 -11.25
CA ILE A 210 7.73 12.91 -10.98
C ILE A 210 7.58 12.02 -12.22
N SER A 211 7.63 10.71 -12.04
CA SER A 211 7.29 9.72 -13.07
C SER A 211 6.08 8.91 -12.64
N VAL A 212 5.07 8.83 -13.52
CA VAL A 212 3.94 7.89 -13.33
C VAL A 212 4.40 6.54 -13.85
N VAL A 213 4.54 5.56 -12.95
CA VAL A 213 5.06 4.22 -13.27
C VAL A 213 4.02 3.12 -13.03
N GLY A 214 3.07 3.35 -12.13
CA GLY A 214 2.09 2.35 -11.72
C GLY A 214 2.48 1.52 -10.48
N PRO A 215 1.53 0.74 -9.95
CA PRO A 215 1.75 -0.16 -8.81
C PRO A 215 2.60 -1.38 -9.18
N LEU A 216 3.76 -1.54 -8.53
CA LEU A 216 4.68 -2.67 -8.79
C LEU A 216 4.01 -4.03 -8.59
N GLN A 217 3.10 -4.15 -7.63
CA GLN A 217 2.43 -5.40 -7.30
C GLN A 217 1.34 -5.78 -8.30
N PHE A 218 0.68 -4.81 -8.98
CA PHE A 218 -0.39 -5.14 -9.92
C PHE A 218 0.12 -5.56 -11.29
N GLN A 219 1.44 -5.54 -11.54
CA GLN A 219 2.01 -6.14 -12.74
C GLN A 219 1.57 -7.61 -12.88
N PHE A 220 1.44 -8.32 -11.75
CA PHE A 220 1.04 -9.72 -11.72
C PHE A 220 -0.45 -9.90 -12.01
N TYR A 221 -1.27 -8.86 -11.90
CA TYR A 221 -2.67 -8.88 -12.31
C TYR A 221 -2.86 -8.69 -13.81
N SER A 222 -1.82 -8.22 -14.52
CA SER A 222 -1.82 -8.21 -15.99
C SER A 222 -1.66 -9.60 -16.60
N TRP A 223 -1.22 -10.59 -15.82
CA TRP A 223 -1.09 -11.97 -16.31
C TRP A 223 -2.45 -12.67 -16.28
N PRO A 224 -2.83 -13.42 -17.34
CA PRO A 224 -4.06 -14.20 -17.34
C PRO A 224 -4.14 -15.11 -16.12
N VAL A 225 -5.28 -15.14 -15.43
CA VAL A 225 -5.55 -16.12 -14.38
C VAL A 225 -5.95 -17.43 -15.05
N THR A 226 -5.21 -18.49 -14.74
CA THR A 226 -5.38 -19.82 -15.32
C THR A 226 -6.45 -20.62 -14.57
N ASP A 227 -7.08 -21.57 -15.24
CA ASP A 227 -8.06 -22.46 -14.59
C ASP A 227 -7.44 -23.31 -13.48
N ALA A 228 -6.13 -23.61 -13.58
CA ALA A 228 -5.40 -24.33 -12.55
C ALA A 228 -5.28 -23.50 -11.26
N GLU A 229 -4.95 -22.22 -11.37
CA GLU A 229 -4.91 -21.29 -10.23
C GLU A 229 -6.29 -21.13 -9.59
N VAL A 230 -7.35 -21.01 -10.40
CA VAL A 230 -8.74 -20.94 -9.88
C VAL A 230 -9.11 -22.22 -9.13
N ARG A 231 -8.81 -23.41 -9.69
CA ARG A 231 -9.07 -24.68 -8.99
C ARG A 231 -8.29 -24.78 -7.68
N ALA A 232 -7.01 -24.43 -7.68
CA ALA A 232 -6.17 -24.45 -6.48
C ALA A 232 -6.73 -23.51 -5.40
N MET A 233 -7.08 -22.28 -5.76
CA MET A 233 -7.70 -21.31 -4.85
C MET A 233 -9.01 -21.86 -4.26
N ARG A 234 -9.91 -22.41 -5.10
CA ARG A 234 -11.18 -22.98 -4.65
C ARG A 234 -10.98 -24.15 -3.68
N THR A 235 -10.06 -25.06 -3.99
CA THR A 235 -9.70 -26.17 -3.10
C THR A 235 -9.15 -25.67 -1.77
N GLN A 236 -8.25 -24.68 -1.80
CA GLN A 236 -7.64 -24.11 -0.59
C GLN A 236 -8.67 -23.48 0.36
N VAL A 237 -9.68 -22.78 -0.18
CA VAL A 237 -10.73 -22.16 0.65
C VAL A 237 -11.90 -23.10 0.97
N GLY A 238 -11.96 -24.29 0.36
CA GLY A 238 -13.03 -25.26 0.57
C GLY A 238 -14.29 -25.07 -0.29
N LEU A 239 -14.20 -24.35 -1.42
CA LEU A 239 -15.28 -24.20 -2.40
C LEU A 239 -15.37 -25.42 -3.33
N ARG A 240 -16.58 -25.94 -3.53
CA ARG A 240 -16.86 -27.03 -4.49
C ARG A 240 -16.93 -26.49 -5.92
N PRO A 241 -16.73 -27.34 -6.95
CA PRO A 241 -16.99 -26.94 -8.33
C PRO A 241 -18.41 -26.40 -8.53
N GLY A 242 -18.55 -25.29 -9.25
CA GLY A 242 -19.86 -24.67 -9.55
C GLY A 242 -20.44 -23.77 -8.46
N GLU A 243 -19.96 -23.83 -7.22
CA GLU A 243 -20.43 -22.93 -6.15
C GLU A 243 -20.11 -21.47 -6.47
N SER A 244 -21.13 -20.60 -6.46
CA SER A 244 -20.91 -19.16 -6.54
C SER A 244 -20.55 -18.62 -5.16
N TYR A 245 -19.73 -17.57 -5.10
CA TYR A 245 -19.31 -17.00 -3.83
C TYR A 245 -19.18 -15.48 -3.85
N LEU A 246 -19.33 -14.89 -2.66
CA LEU A 246 -18.99 -13.52 -2.31
C LEU A 246 -17.70 -13.54 -1.50
N ALA A 247 -16.72 -12.73 -1.90
CA ALA A 247 -15.48 -12.56 -1.17
C ALA A 247 -15.59 -11.33 -0.25
N TYR A 248 -15.46 -11.53 1.06
CA TYR A 248 -15.38 -10.44 2.04
C TYR A 248 -13.91 -10.21 2.42
N VAL A 249 -13.37 -9.04 2.13
CA VAL A 249 -11.96 -8.72 2.38
C VAL A 249 -11.83 -7.78 3.58
N CYS A 250 -11.12 -8.23 4.61
CA CYS A 250 -11.07 -7.58 5.92
C CYS A 250 -9.97 -6.52 6.05
N GLY A 251 -10.14 -5.63 7.04
CA GLY A 251 -9.11 -4.69 7.47
C GLY A 251 -8.13 -5.27 8.49
N ALA A 252 -7.01 -4.58 8.71
CA ALA A 252 -6.01 -4.99 9.69
C ALA A 252 -6.41 -4.73 11.16
N ARG A 253 -7.40 -3.85 11.40
CA ARG A 253 -7.69 -3.26 12.72
C ARG A 253 -9.16 -3.37 13.15
N THR A 254 -9.95 -4.17 12.44
CA THR A 254 -11.41 -4.18 12.50
C THR A 254 -11.96 -5.61 12.60
N ALA A 255 -11.21 -6.53 13.21
CA ALA A 255 -11.53 -7.95 13.12
C ALA A 255 -12.85 -8.31 13.83
N GLN A 256 -13.16 -7.67 14.95
CA GLN A 256 -14.42 -7.91 15.66
C GLN A 256 -15.60 -7.30 14.89
N TYR A 257 -15.42 -6.10 14.37
CA TYR A 257 -16.38 -5.41 13.51
C TYR A 257 -16.68 -6.20 12.23
N ASP A 258 -15.62 -6.70 11.57
CA ASP A 258 -15.74 -7.49 10.34
C ASP A 258 -16.50 -8.81 10.58
N VAL A 259 -16.32 -9.45 11.74
CA VAL A 259 -17.10 -10.64 12.12
C VAL A 259 -18.59 -10.31 12.25
N GLU A 260 -18.95 -9.20 12.91
CA GLU A 260 -20.34 -8.76 13.06
C GLU A 260 -20.99 -8.47 11.69
N ASP A 261 -20.28 -7.73 10.82
CA ASP A 261 -20.75 -7.41 9.47
C ASP A 261 -20.93 -8.68 8.62
N VAL A 262 -20.00 -9.64 8.70
CA VAL A 262 -20.11 -10.89 7.96
C VAL A 262 -21.30 -11.72 8.43
N LEU A 263 -21.54 -11.82 9.74
CA LEU A 263 -22.67 -12.58 10.28
C LEU A 263 -24.01 -11.98 9.83
N GLU A 264 -24.13 -10.66 9.88
CA GLU A 264 -25.31 -9.96 9.38
C GLU A 264 -25.46 -10.12 7.86
N LEU A 265 -24.38 -9.97 7.10
CA LEU A 265 -24.36 -10.18 5.65
C LEU A 265 -24.89 -11.57 5.30
N VAL A 266 -24.45 -12.62 5.99
CA VAL A 266 -24.95 -13.99 5.78
C VAL A 266 -26.44 -14.10 6.11
N ALA A 267 -26.92 -13.45 7.17
CA ALA A 267 -28.35 -13.44 7.50
C ALA A 267 -29.19 -12.79 6.40
N GLN A 268 -28.75 -11.64 5.87
CA GLN A 268 -29.41 -10.94 4.77
C GLN A 268 -29.38 -11.72 3.46
N LEU A 269 -28.27 -12.39 3.13
CA LEU A 269 -28.22 -13.25 1.94
C LEU A 269 -29.20 -14.42 2.06
N ARG A 270 -29.28 -15.07 3.23
CA ARG A 270 -30.15 -16.23 3.48
C ARG A 270 -31.64 -15.90 3.38
N SER A 271 -32.04 -14.68 3.71
CA SER A 271 -33.43 -14.22 3.57
C SER A 271 -33.78 -13.77 2.15
N GLY A 272 -32.80 -13.65 1.25
CA GLY A 272 -32.93 -13.08 -0.08
C GLY A 272 -32.73 -14.05 -1.25
N PRO A 273 -32.65 -13.51 -2.48
CA PRO A 273 -32.42 -14.29 -3.69
C PRO A 273 -31.00 -14.89 -3.77
N TYR A 274 -30.07 -14.41 -2.94
CA TYR A 274 -28.67 -14.85 -2.89
C TYR A 274 -28.38 -15.89 -1.81
N ARG A 275 -29.40 -16.57 -1.28
CA ARG A 275 -29.27 -17.55 -0.17
C ARG A 275 -28.29 -18.70 -0.42
N ASP A 276 -28.06 -19.06 -1.67
CA ASP A 276 -27.17 -20.15 -2.09
C ASP A 276 -25.71 -19.69 -2.29
N LEU A 277 -25.45 -18.38 -2.14
CA LEU A 277 -24.13 -17.80 -2.30
C LEU A 277 -23.23 -18.17 -1.11
N ARG A 278 -22.07 -18.76 -1.41
CA ARG A 278 -21.06 -19.04 -0.38
C ARG A 278 -20.37 -17.73 0.02
N VAL A 279 -19.99 -17.59 1.28
CA VAL A 279 -19.21 -16.44 1.76
C VAL A 279 -17.79 -16.90 2.07
N VAL A 280 -16.82 -16.26 1.43
CA VAL A 280 -15.38 -16.48 1.66
C VAL A 280 -14.82 -15.23 2.32
N VAL A 281 -14.39 -15.34 3.57
CA VAL A 281 -13.77 -14.25 4.32
C VAL A 281 -12.26 -14.35 4.22
N ARG A 282 -11.60 -13.26 3.83
CA ARG A 282 -10.15 -13.14 3.78
C ARG A 282 -9.66 -12.15 4.84
N PRO A 283 -9.16 -12.65 5.98
CA PRO A 283 -8.49 -11.82 6.99
C PRO A 283 -7.30 -11.04 6.39
N HIS A 284 -7.05 -9.85 6.92
CA HIS A 284 -5.86 -9.08 6.54
C HIS A 284 -4.59 -9.79 7.06
N PRO A 285 -3.49 -9.88 6.27
CA PRO A 285 -2.25 -10.56 6.69
C PRO A 285 -1.63 -10.05 7.99
N GLN A 286 -1.89 -8.79 8.35
CA GLN A 286 -1.41 -8.13 9.57
C GLN A 286 -2.51 -7.93 10.64
N GLY A 287 -3.69 -8.52 10.45
CA GLY A 287 -4.81 -8.41 11.38
C GLY A 287 -4.90 -9.58 12.35
N SER A 288 -5.59 -9.39 13.48
CA SER A 288 -5.89 -10.48 14.41
C SER A 288 -6.74 -11.56 13.73
N ARG A 289 -6.38 -12.83 13.92
CA ARG A 289 -7.14 -13.97 13.35
C ARG A 289 -8.19 -14.55 14.28
N ALA A 290 -7.94 -14.47 15.58
CA ALA A 290 -8.76 -15.15 16.59
C ALA A 290 -10.25 -14.79 16.53
N ALA A 291 -10.60 -13.57 16.09
CA ALA A 291 -11.99 -13.16 15.92
C ALA A 291 -12.72 -14.01 14.86
N TYR A 292 -12.03 -14.36 13.77
CA TYR A 292 -12.62 -15.04 12.62
C TYR A 292 -12.84 -16.53 12.82
N ASP A 293 -12.22 -17.16 13.82
CA ASP A 293 -12.37 -18.60 14.09
C ASP A 293 -13.84 -18.99 14.35
N THR A 294 -14.65 -18.04 14.85
CA THR A 294 -16.08 -18.23 15.10
C THR A 294 -16.93 -18.32 13.83
N LEU A 295 -16.41 -17.87 12.67
CA LEU A 295 -17.16 -17.80 11.43
C LEU A 295 -17.36 -19.18 10.77
N GLU A 296 -16.41 -20.10 10.91
CA GLU A 296 -16.52 -21.46 10.33
C GLU A 296 -17.74 -22.21 10.87
N ALA A 297 -18.09 -22.01 12.15
CA ALA A 297 -19.29 -22.57 12.77
C ALA A 297 -20.60 -22.12 12.12
N HIS A 298 -20.58 -21.02 11.37
CA HIS A 298 -21.73 -20.48 10.63
C HIS A 298 -21.74 -20.90 9.15
N GLY A 299 -20.83 -21.80 8.76
CA GLY A 299 -20.69 -22.28 7.39
C GLY A 299 -19.97 -21.31 6.45
N ILE A 300 -19.26 -20.32 7.00
CA ILE A 300 -18.45 -19.33 6.28
C ILE A 300 -17.07 -19.93 6.02
N LEU A 301 -16.53 -19.71 4.83
CA LEU A 301 -15.22 -20.21 4.42
C LEU A 301 -14.14 -19.17 4.73
N LEU A 302 -12.98 -19.61 5.20
CA LEU A 302 -11.84 -18.72 5.48
C LEU A 302 -10.73 -18.89 4.45
N ASP A 303 -10.39 -17.80 3.78
CA ASP A 303 -9.19 -17.71 2.96
C ASP A 303 -7.99 -17.32 3.82
N ARG A 304 -7.27 -18.33 4.31
CA ARG A 304 -6.12 -18.17 5.21
C ARG A 304 -4.89 -17.68 4.43
N SER A 305 -4.76 -16.36 4.28
CA SER A 305 -3.52 -15.74 3.80
C SER A 305 -2.34 -15.99 4.76
N PRO A 306 -1.08 -15.79 4.34
CA PRO A 306 0.06 -15.75 5.26
C PRO A 306 -0.19 -14.80 6.46
N ASP A 307 0.19 -15.24 7.66
CA ASP A 307 0.00 -14.50 8.91
C ASP A 307 1.26 -13.76 9.32
N LEU A 308 1.33 -12.46 8.99
CA LEU A 308 2.44 -11.62 9.39
C LEU A 308 2.42 -11.22 10.87
N THR A 309 1.39 -11.58 11.63
CA THR A 309 1.40 -11.41 13.09
C THR A 309 2.12 -12.55 13.81
N ASP A 310 2.28 -13.69 13.14
CA ASP A 310 3.09 -14.81 13.62
C ASP A 310 4.58 -14.55 13.33
N ALA A 311 5.40 -14.50 14.38
CA ALA A 311 6.83 -14.27 14.29
C ALA A 311 7.59 -15.33 13.46
N ARG A 312 6.98 -16.49 13.22
CA ARG A 312 7.54 -17.56 12.37
C ARG A 312 7.33 -17.29 10.88
N THR A 313 6.34 -16.46 10.52
CA THR A 313 6.06 -16.13 9.13
C THR A 313 7.08 -15.13 8.63
N ARG A 314 7.84 -15.54 7.63
CA ARG A 314 8.82 -14.65 6.98
C ARG A 314 8.10 -13.73 5.99
N PRO A 315 8.54 -12.47 5.80
CA PRO A 315 7.94 -11.54 4.84
C PRO A 315 7.86 -12.07 3.40
N GLU A 316 8.79 -12.94 3.03
CA GLU A 316 8.83 -13.64 1.75
C GLU A 316 7.61 -14.52 1.50
N ALA A 317 6.81 -14.84 2.53
CA ALA A 317 5.53 -15.54 2.37
C ALA A 317 4.49 -14.71 1.60
N LEU A 318 4.63 -13.38 1.54
CA LEU A 318 3.84 -12.52 0.63
C LEU A 318 4.55 -12.41 -0.73
N ASP A 319 4.60 -13.54 -1.43
CA ASP A 319 5.25 -13.67 -2.73
C ASP A 319 4.28 -13.49 -3.91
N VAL A 320 4.77 -13.80 -5.10
CA VAL A 320 3.97 -13.81 -6.32
C VAL A 320 2.82 -14.82 -6.22
N ALA A 321 3.02 -16.00 -5.65
CA ALA A 321 1.96 -17.00 -5.51
C ALA A 321 0.80 -16.49 -4.64
N ALA A 322 1.10 -15.79 -3.53
CA ALA A 322 0.07 -15.15 -2.70
C ALA A 322 -0.69 -14.04 -3.46
N ILE A 323 0.00 -13.25 -4.29
CA ILE A 323 -0.64 -12.25 -5.17
C ILE A 323 -1.53 -12.94 -6.21
N ARG A 324 -1.07 -14.03 -6.82
CA ARG A 324 -1.82 -14.81 -7.83
C ARG A 324 -3.02 -15.54 -7.24
N HIS A 325 -2.94 -15.98 -5.98
CA HIS A 325 -4.08 -16.49 -5.22
C HIS A 325 -5.15 -15.41 -5.03
N MET A 326 -4.75 -14.19 -4.62
CA MET A 326 -5.67 -13.05 -4.53
C MET A 326 -6.32 -12.73 -5.89
N ALA A 327 -5.55 -12.73 -6.98
CA ALA A 327 -6.09 -12.53 -8.33
C ALA A 327 -7.18 -13.57 -8.67
N SER A 328 -6.94 -14.83 -8.32
CA SER A 328 -7.89 -15.92 -8.54
C SER A 328 -9.15 -15.76 -7.70
N LEU A 329 -9.00 -15.38 -6.43
CA LEU A 329 -10.11 -15.11 -5.51
C LEU A 329 -10.99 -13.97 -6.03
N LEU A 330 -10.39 -12.84 -6.40
CA LEU A 330 -11.14 -11.66 -6.85
C LEU A 330 -11.82 -11.91 -8.20
N ARG A 331 -11.11 -12.48 -9.18
CA ARG A 331 -11.67 -12.81 -10.51
C ARG A 331 -12.83 -13.80 -10.44
N GLY A 332 -12.74 -14.79 -9.56
CA GLY A 332 -13.78 -15.80 -9.43
C GLY A 332 -14.99 -15.36 -8.60
N ALA A 333 -14.89 -14.26 -7.86
CA ALA A 333 -15.94 -13.80 -6.96
C ALA A 333 -17.11 -13.21 -7.76
N ARG A 334 -18.33 -13.58 -7.39
CA ARG A 334 -19.53 -12.94 -7.93
C ARG A 334 -19.66 -11.50 -7.43
N PHE A 335 -19.30 -11.29 -6.17
CA PHE A 335 -19.22 -9.99 -5.52
C PHE A 335 -18.02 -9.92 -4.59
N VAL A 336 -17.40 -8.74 -4.49
CA VAL A 336 -16.34 -8.43 -3.52
C VAL A 336 -16.86 -7.39 -2.54
N VAL A 337 -16.75 -7.65 -1.24
CA VAL A 337 -17.28 -6.78 -0.20
C VAL A 337 -16.19 -6.43 0.82
N SER A 338 -16.26 -5.22 1.36
CA SER A 338 -15.43 -4.81 2.50
C SER A 338 -16.17 -3.77 3.35
N SER A 339 -15.87 -3.70 4.64
CA SER A 339 -16.40 -2.71 5.59
C SER A 339 -15.82 -1.29 5.39
N TRP A 340 -14.75 -1.15 4.60
CA TRP A 340 -14.13 0.15 4.33
C TRP A 340 -13.38 0.15 2.99
N GLY A 341 -12.88 1.34 2.61
CA GLY A 341 -12.14 1.55 1.37
C GLY A 341 -10.76 0.89 1.43
N THR A 342 -10.69 -0.39 1.12
CA THR A 342 -9.42 -1.14 0.98
C THR A 342 -8.93 -1.11 -0.47
N THR A 343 -7.63 -1.38 -0.69
CA THR A 343 -7.09 -1.59 -2.04
C THR A 343 -7.82 -2.73 -2.75
N ALA A 344 -8.34 -3.71 -2.02
CA ALA A 344 -9.01 -4.87 -2.61
C ALA A 344 -10.25 -4.50 -3.46
N LEU A 345 -10.93 -3.39 -3.17
CA LEU A 345 -12.05 -2.91 -4.01
C LEU A 345 -11.53 -2.33 -5.35
N LEU A 346 -10.37 -1.67 -5.34
CA LEU A 346 -9.69 -1.27 -6.57
C LEU A 346 -9.14 -2.49 -7.33
N GLU A 347 -8.64 -3.50 -6.62
CA GLU A 347 -8.17 -4.76 -7.21
C GLU A 347 -9.33 -5.54 -7.85
N ALA A 348 -10.52 -5.54 -7.25
CA ALA A 348 -11.72 -6.10 -7.85
C ALA A 348 -12.06 -5.41 -9.18
N CYS A 349 -11.85 -4.08 -9.28
CA CYS A 349 -12.04 -3.36 -10.54
C CYS A 349 -11.09 -3.84 -11.66
N ILE A 350 -9.88 -4.29 -11.32
CA ILE A 350 -8.91 -4.83 -12.31
C ILE A 350 -9.44 -6.10 -12.97
N PHE A 351 -10.17 -6.93 -12.22
CA PHE A 351 -10.76 -8.17 -12.72
C PHE A 351 -12.20 -8.02 -13.20
N ASP A 352 -12.71 -6.78 -13.24
CA ASP A 352 -14.11 -6.47 -13.54
C ASP A 352 -15.12 -7.15 -12.59
N SER A 353 -14.69 -7.48 -11.38
CA SER A 353 -15.54 -8.11 -10.37
C SER A 353 -16.40 -7.04 -9.68
N PRO A 354 -17.73 -7.21 -9.61
CA PRO A 354 -18.60 -6.27 -8.90
C PRO A 354 -18.19 -6.15 -7.42
N SER A 355 -18.05 -4.92 -6.93
CA SER A 355 -17.61 -4.69 -5.56
C SER A 355 -18.48 -3.67 -4.82
N VAL A 356 -18.72 -3.89 -3.53
CA VAL A 356 -19.51 -3.01 -2.65
C VAL A 356 -18.73 -2.70 -1.40
N GLN A 357 -18.82 -1.46 -0.92
CA GLN A 357 -18.40 -1.12 0.43
C GLN A 357 -19.59 -1.04 1.38
N LEU A 358 -19.53 -1.76 2.50
CA LEU A 358 -20.52 -1.66 3.56
C LEU A 358 -20.25 -0.41 4.40
N ARG A 359 -21.32 0.26 4.83
CA ARG A 359 -21.28 1.41 5.73
C ARG A 359 -22.20 1.21 6.93
N TRP A 360 -22.16 0.02 7.52
CA TRP A 360 -23.09 -0.38 8.57
C TRP A 360 -22.68 0.06 9.98
N MET A 361 -21.67 0.92 10.13
CA MET A 361 -21.08 1.28 11.43
C MET A 361 -22.08 1.87 12.42
N ASP A 362 -23.16 2.44 11.90
CA ASP A 362 -24.27 3.03 12.66
C ASP A 362 -25.58 2.22 12.55
N ALA A 363 -25.60 1.15 11.74
CA ALA A 363 -26.80 0.34 11.47
C ALA A 363 -26.92 -0.91 12.35
N LEU A 364 -25.81 -1.36 12.97
CA LEU A 364 -25.78 -2.56 13.82
C LEU A 364 -25.31 -2.26 15.25
N PRO A 365 -25.85 -2.94 16.28
CA PRO A 365 -25.26 -2.92 17.62
C PRO A 365 -23.84 -3.49 17.58
N ARG A 366 -22.85 -2.70 18.03
CA ARG A 366 -21.43 -3.09 18.00
C ARG A 366 -20.95 -3.54 19.37
N ARG A 367 -20.38 -4.73 19.47
CA ARG A 367 -19.71 -5.22 20.69
C ARG A 367 -18.36 -4.53 20.89
N ALA A 368 -17.75 -4.04 19.81
CA ALA A 368 -16.49 -3.31 19.78
C ALA A 368 -16.70 -1.87 19.27
N PRO A 369 -17.26 -0.96 20.09
CA PRO A 369 -17.59 0.41 19.67
C PRO A 369 -16.36 1.21 19.19
N GLU A 370 -15.16 0.88 19.67
CA GLU A 370 -13.90 1.44 19.20
C GLU A 370 -13.58 1.06 17.75
N GLU A 371 -13.83 -0.19 17.34
CA GLU A 371 -13.67 -0.61 15.94
C GLU A 371 -14.73 0.04 15.04
N GLY A 372 -15.98 0.14 15.51
CA GLY A 372 -17.03 0.89 14.81
C GLY A 372 -16.68 2.36 14.58
N LYS A 373 -16.06 3.01 15.58
CA LYS A 373 -15.52 4.37 15.41
C LYS A 373 -14.39 4.41 14.38
N LEU A 374 -13.48 3.43 14.37
CA LEU A 374 -12.40 3.37 13.37
C LEU A 374 -12.98 3.27 11.95
N VAL A 375 -13.98 2.42 11.74
CA VAL A 375 -14.66 2.28 10.44
C VAL A 375 -15.36 3.58 10.03
N ARG A 376 -15.99 4.29 10.97
CA ARG A 376 -16.59 5.62 10.72
C ARG A 376 -15.53 6.64 10.30
N ASP A 377 -14.36 6.62 10.94
CA ASP A 377 -13.26 7.51 10.60
C ASP A 377 -12.61 7.14 9.25
N PHE A 378 -12.57 5.85 8.86
CA PHE A 378 -12.11 5.42 7.54
C PHE A 378 -12.95 5.98 6.38
N GLN A 379 -14.25 6.22 6.59
CA GLN A 379 -15.11 6.82 5.56
C GLN A 379 -14.69 8.25 5.19
N ARG A 380 -13.88 8.91 6.02
CA ARG A 380 -13.46 10.31 5.81
C ARG A 380 -12.23 10.44 4.93
N TYR A 381 -11.58 9.32 4.61
CA TYR A 381 -10.27 9.31 3.95
C TYR A 381 -10.28 10.06 2.63
N ILE A 382 -9.52 11.17 2.56
CA ILE A 382 -9.51 12.08 1.41
C ILE A 382 -9.09 11.39 0.10
N HIS A 383 -8.20 10.40 0.16
CA HIS A 383 -7.70 9.70 -1.03
C HIS A 383 -8.79 8.83 -1.69
N MET A 384 -9.84 8.46 -0.95
CA MET A 384 -10.97 7.69 -1.48
C MET A 384 -11.86 8.50 -2.43
N ARG A 385 -11.82 9.84 -2.36
CA ARG A 385 -12.64 10.72 -3.20
C ARG A 385 -12.40 10.53 -4.70
N ALA A 386 -11.15 10.24 -5.09
CA ALA A 386 -10.82 9.95 -6.48
C ALA A 386 -11.45 8.63 -6.97
N PHE A 387 -11.60 7.66 -6.07
CA PHE A 387 -12.31 6.41 -6.34
C PHE A 387 -13.83 6.61 -6.35
N ASP A 388 -14.36 7.39 -5.41
CA ASP A 388 -15.79 7.76 -5.40
C ASP A 388 -16.22 8.45 -6.68
N ALA A 389 -15.37 9.35 -7.19
CA ALA A 389 -15.65 10.12 -8.39
C ALA A 389 -15.79 9.26 -9.66
N THR A 390 -15.37 7.99 -9.64
CA THR A 390 -15.59 7.07 -10.78
C THR A 390 -16.93 6.34 -10.69
N GLY A 391 -17.59 6.34 -9.53
CA GLY A 391 -18.83 5.61 -9.28
C GLY A 391 -18.66 4.08 -9.25
N ALA A 392 -17.42 3.58 -9.25
CA ALA A 392 -17.10 2.15 -9.27
C ALA A 392 -17.17 1.46 -7.90
N ARG A 393 -17.26 2.25 -6.82
CA ARG A 393 -17.36 1.78 -5.44
C ARG A 393 -18.72 2.18 -4.85
N PRO A 394 -19.80 1.48 -5.19
CA PRO A 394 -21.10 1.70 -4.57
C PRO A 394 -21.06 1.35 -3.07
N TYR A 395 -21.98 1.98 -2.34
CA TYR A 395 -22.15 1.81 -0.91
C TYR A 395 -23.41 1.02 -0.60
N CYS A 396 -23.36 0.25 0.48
CA CYS A 396 -24.53 -0.33 1.13
C CYS A 396 -24.61 0.26 2.55
N ASP A 397 -25.60 1.10 2.79
CA ASP A 397 -25.72 1.90 4.02
C ASP A 397 -26.45 1.15 5.13
N ASP A 398 -27.41 0.30 4.76
CA ASP A 398 -28.18 -0.51 5.70
C ASP A 398 -28.15 -2.00 5.31
N PRO A 399 -28.04 -2.94 6.27
CA PRO A 399 -28.09 -4.37 5.99
C PRO A 399 -29.30 -4.81 5.17
N SER A 400 -30.46 -4.22 5.40
CA SER A 400 -31.70 -4.57 4.69
C SER A 400 -31.65 -4.27 3.18
N GLU A 401 -30.75 -3.37 2.76
CA GLU A 401 -30.57 -2.98 1.36
C GLU A 401 -29.64 -3.93 0.59
N LEU A 402 -28.91 -4.82 1.29
CA LEU A 402 -27.84 -5.63 0.69
C LEU A 402 -28.30 -6.35 -0.58
N ASN A 403 -29.40 -7.10 -0.51
CA ASN A 403 -29.89 -7.86 -1.65
C ASN A 403 -30.26 -6.95 -2.84
N ALA A 404 -30.80 -5.76 -2.57
CA ALA A 404 -31.16 -4.81 -3.61
C ALA A 404 -29.91 -4.21 -4.28
N VAL A 405 -28.89 -3.86 -3.50
CA VAL A 405 -27.60 -3.36 -4.00
C VAL A 405 -26.89 -4.41 -4.87
N LEU A 406 -26.88 -5.67 -4.43
CA LEU A 406 -26.30 -6.76 -5.22
C LEU A 406 -27.07 -7.00 -6.53
N ALA A 407 -28.40 -6.91 -6.49
CA ALA A 407 -29.25 -7.02 -7.69
C ALA A 407 -29.03 -5.86 -8.66
N GLU A 408 -28.84 -4.63 -8.17
CA GLU A 408 -28.51 -3.48 -9.01
C GLU A 408 -27.17 -3.68 -9.74
N LEU A 409 -26.15 -4.16 -9.03
CA LEU A 409 -24.84 -4.44 -9.63
C LEU A 409 -24.92 -5.43 -10.81
N GLU A 410 -25.81 -6.41 -10.72
CA GLU A 410 -26.05 -7.37 -11.80
C GLU A 410 -26.86 -6.77 -12.93
N ALA A 411 -27.95 -6.07 -12.60
CA ALA A 411 -28.83 -5.43 -13.57
C ALA A 411 -28.09 -4.36 -14.40
N ARG A 412 -27.13 -3.66 -13.79
CA ARG A 412 -26.33 -2.59 -14.41
C ARG A 412 -24.89 -3.01 -14.68
N ARG A 413 -24.65 -4.31 -14.92
CA ARG A 413 -23.28 -4.86 -15.07
C ARG A 413 -22.40 -4.11 -16.08
N GLU A 414 -22.96 -3.67 -17.20
CA GLU A 414 -22.22 -2.97 -18.26
C GLU A 414 -21.82 -1.55 -17.85
N ASP A 415 -22.71 -0.81 -17.22
CA ASP A 415 -22.44 0.53 -16.66
C ASP A 415 -21.36 0.45 -15.58
N TYR A 416 -21.50 -0.48 -14.62
CA TYR A 416 -20.48 -0.67 -13.60
C TYR A 416 -19.14 -1.17 -14.15
N ALA A 417 -19.11 -1.91 -15.26
CA ALA A 417 -17.86 -2.30 -15.93
C ALA A 417 -17.10 -1.09 -16.47
N ILE A 418 -17.80 -0.12 -17.09
CA ILE A 418 -17.21 1.14 -17.56
C ILE A 418 -16.65 1.93 -16.37
N ARG A 419 -17.38 2.00 -15.27
CA ARG A 419 -16.92 2.68 -14.04
C ARG A 419 -15.69 2.02 -13.44
N ARG A 420 -15.66 0.68 -13.36
CA ARG A 420 -14.49 -0.08 -12.88
C ARG A 420 -13.27 0.15 -13.76
N ALA A 421 -13.43 0.14 -15.08
CA ALA A 421 -12.35 0.47 -16.01
C ALA A 421 -11.83 1.91 -15.80
N SER A 422 -12.74 2.88 -15.64
CA SER A 422 -12.40 4.28 -15.30
C SER A 422 -11.63 4.37 -13.97
N ALA A 423 -12.03 3.61 -12.95
CA ALA A 423 -11.31 3.55 -11.67
C ALA A 423 -9.88 3.02 -11.82
N VAL A 424 -9.67 1.97 -12.62
CA VAL A 424 -8.34 1.41 -12.87
C VAL A 424 -7.47 2.42 -13.63
N GLU A 425 -7.98 3.03 -14.69
CA GLU A 425 -7.24 4.05 -15.45
C GLU A 425 -6.84 5.25 -14.59
N ARG A 426 -7.78 5.72 -13.75
CA ARG A 426 -7.63 6.86 -12.84
C ARG A 426 -6.68 6.58 -11.67
N LEU A 427 -6.77 5.42 -11.04
CA LEU A 427 -6.04 5.17 -9.78
C LEU A 427 -4.74 4.38 -10.00
N THR A 428 -4.44 4.00 -11.23
CA THR A 428 -3.24 3.25 -11.60
C THR A 428 -2.57 3.83 -12.85
N CYS A 429 -1.69 3.06 -13.50
CA CYS A 429 -1.07 3.42 -14.77
C CYS A 429 -1.20 2.22 -15.70
N LEU A 430 -1.94 2.42 -16.79
CA LEU A 430 -2.12 1.42 -17.82
C LEU A 430 -1.01 1.47 -18.89
N PRO A 431 -0.64 0.32 -19.48
CA PRO A 431 -1.04 -1.03 -19.08
C PRO A 431 -0.47 -1.39 -17.68
N LEU A 432 -1.21 -2.20 -16.91
CA LEU A 432 -0.75 -2.69 -15.60
C LEU A 432 0.56 -3.50 -15.72
N GLY A 433 0.75 -4.17 -16.86
CA GLY A 433 2.02 -4.78 -17.22
C GLY A 433 3.11 -3.74 -17.51
N GLY A 434 4.37 -4.11 -17.29
CA GLY A 434 5.51 -3.25 -17.63
C GLY A 434 5.83 -2.14 -16.63
N VAL A 435 5.19 -2.10 -15.45
CA VAL A 435 5.54 -1.17 -14.36
C VAL A 435 7.03 -1.23 -14.03
N VAL A 436 7.59 -2.44 -13.90
CA VAL A 436 9.02 -2.63 -13.63
C VAL A 436 9.90 -1.97 -14.69
N ARG A 437 9.54 -2.13 -15.97
CA ARG A 437 10.23 -1.45 -17.07
C ARG A 437 10.15 0.07 -16.95
N ARG A 438 8.96 0.62 -16.65
CA ARG A 438 8.77 2.07 -16.44
C ARG A 438 9.62 2.59 -15.28
N VAL A 439 9.76 1.82 -14.20
CA VAL A 439 10.66 2.14 -13.08
C VAL A 439 12.13 2.15 -13.53
N CYS A 440 12.60 1.12 -14.24
CA CYS A 440 13.96 1.08 -14.78
C CYS A 440 14.25 2.24 -15.74
N ASP A 441 13.31 2.57 -16.62
CA ASP A 441 13.44 3.68 -17.57
C ASP A 441 13.40 5.05 -16.86
N ALA A 442 12.66 5.18 -15.76
CA ALA A 442 12.75 6.35 -14.88
C ALA A 442 14.12 6.44 -14.21
N ILE A 443 14.68 5.33 -13.72
CA ILE A 443 15.99 5.27 -13.06
C ILE A 443 17.13 5.64 -14.01
N ARG A 444 17.13 5.12 -15.25
CA ARG A 444 18.14 5.46 -16.27
C ARG A 444 18.18 6.94 -16.63
N ARG A 445 17.06 7.66 -16.48
CA ARG A 445 17.01 9.12 -16.67
C ARG A 445 17.66 9.90 -15.52
N ILE A 446 17.76 9.29 -14.33
CA ILE A 446 18.38 9.89 -13.14
C ILE A 446 19.89 9.66 -13.16
N VAL A 447 20.29 8.42 -13.47
CA VAL A 447 21.69 8.01 -13.59
C VAL A 447 21.88 7.48 -15.01
N PRO A 448 22.33 8.31 -15.95
CA PRO A 448 22.71 7.85 -17.27
C PRO A 448 23.78 6.78 -17.11
N SER A 449 23.52 5.58 -17.62
CA SER A 449 24.52 4.52 -17.66
C SER A 449 25.75 5.01 -18.42
N ALA A 450 26.96 4.65 -17.97
CA ALA A 450 28.12 4.67 -18.85
C ALA A 450 27.78 3.83 -20.11
N PRO A 451 28.19 4.24 -21.32
CA PRO A 451 27.93 3.47 -22.52
C PRO A 451 28.44 2.04 -22.32
N VAL A 452 27.55 1.07 -22.49
CA VAL A 452 27.92 -0.35 -22.55
C VAL A 452 28.89 -0.47 -23.71
N ALA A 453 30.16 -0.79 -23.43
CA ALA A 453 31.12 -1.09 -24.47
C ALA A 453 30.52 -2.23 -25.31
N SER A 454 30.18 -1.92 -26.56
CA SER A 454 29.82 -2.93 -27.55
C SER A 454 31.01 -3.88 -27.62
N VAL A 455 30.79 -5.13 -27.18
CA VAL A 455 31.70 -6.21 -27.52
C VAL A 455 31.57 -6.35 -29.03
N GLU A 456 32.51 -5.76 -29.76
CA GLU A 456 32.69 -6.07 -31.18
C GLU A 456 32.86 -7.58 -31.30
N PRO A 457 32.11 -8.26 -32.17
CA PRO A 457 32.38 -9.64 -32.47
C PRO A 457 33.78 -9.68 -33.10
N ALA A 458 34.66 -10.50 -32.53
CA ALA A 458 35.94 -10.80 -33.16
C ALA A 458 35.67 -11.24 -34.60
N ALA A 459 36.20 -10.47 -35.55
CA ALA A 459 36.14 -10.74 -36.97
C ALA A 459 36.91 -12.06 -37.30
N PRO A 460 36.56 -12.73 -38.40
CA PRO A 460 36.59 -14.19 -38.55
C PRO A 460 37.98 -14.84 -38.54
#